data_AF-A0A6G0VTS9-F1
#
_entry.id   AF-A0A6G0VTS9-F1
#
_cell.length_a   1.000
_cell.length_b   1.000
_cell.length_c   1.000
_cell.angle_alpha   90.00
_cell.angle_beta   90.00
_cell.angle_gamma   90.00
#
_symmetry.space_group_name_H-M   'P 1'
#
loop_
_entity.id
_entity.type
_entity.pdbx_description
1 polymer ?
#
loop_
_entity_poly.entity_id
_entity_poly.type
_entity_poly.pdbx_seq_one_letter_code
_entity_poly.pdbx_strand_id
1 'polypeptide(L)'
;MRIHLKTALLGGGATKKKTAKILTKTNYVLVKVEESHVADHSTIDRCLIDRQIINLACKRKAVEDVSMRPKIIILREIEQSSCTTISVKDVDCVRKNMYESQRKILLANPTSIQSVHDSLRNMNILKMQSEPFLLLNDDSKNVLIFFICKKFKLFM
;
A
#
# COMPACT_ATOMS: atom_id res chain seq x y z
N MET A 1 -3.01 -24.83 -7.24
CA MET A 1 -4.41 -25.28 -7.39
C MET A 1 -5.33 -24.09 -7.10
N ARG A 2 -5.96 -23.53 -8.13
CA ARG A 2 -6.70 -22.25 -8.06
C ARG A 2 -8.17 -22.57 -7.77
N ILE A 3 -8.67 -22.20 -6.60
CA ILE A 3 -10.05 -22.48 -6.19
C ILE A 3 -10.90 -21.25 -6.53
N HIS A 4 -11.78 -21.39 -7.53
CA HIS A 4 -12.79 -20.37 -7.84
C HIS A 4 -14.04 -20.61 -6.99
N LEU A 5 -14.30 -19.76 -6.00
CA LEU A 5 -15.63 -19.65 -5.40
C LEU A 5 -16.45 -18.62 -6.16
N LYS A 6 -17.54 -19.05 -6.80
CA LYS A 6 -18.64 -18.15 -7.21
C LYS A 6 -19.67 -18.11 -6.08
N THR A 7 -19.85 -16.96 -5.45
CA THR A 7 -20.96 -16.69 -4.52
C THR A 7 -22.03 -15.85 -5.20
N ALA A 8 -23.24 -16.38 -5.30
CA ALA A 8 -24.43 -15.62 -5.66
C ALA A 8 -24.96 -14.87 -4.44
N LEU A 9 -25.16 -13.55 -4.58
CA LEU A 9 -25.83 -12.71 -3.60
C LEU A 9 -27.35 -12.84 -3.79
N LEU A 10 -28.02 -13.42 -2.80
CA LEU A 10 -29.45 -13.21 -2.56
C LEU A 10 -29.60 -12.76 -1.11
N GLY A 11 -30.09 -11.54 -0.97
CA GLY A 11 -30.45 -10.89 0.28
C GLY A 11 -31.68 -11.52 0.93
N GLY A 12 -31.90 -11.15 2.19
CA GLY A 12 -33.00 -11.65 3.02
C GLY A 12 -32.49 -12.56 4.13
N GLY A 13 -32.76 -12.15 5.38
CA GLY A 13 -32.32 -12.86 6.58
C GLY A 13 -32.83 -14.29 6.63
N ALA A 14 -31.91 -15.24 6.68
CA ALA A 14 -32.16 -16.64 7.02
C ALA A 14 -30.83 -17.27 7.46
N THR A 15 -30.86 -18.03 8.56
CA THR A 15 -29.74 -18.85 9.02
C THR A 15 -29.39 -19.88 7.95
N LYS A 16 -28.35 -19.60 7.15
CA LYS A 16 -27.91 -20.50 6.08
C LYS A 16 -27.08 -21.63 6.68
N LYS A 17 -27.68 -22.82 6.82
CA LYS A 17 -26.91 -24.06 7.05
C LYS A 17 -26.07 -24.33 5.80
N LYS A 18 -24.74 -24.22 5.93
CA LYS A 18 -23.81 -24.58 4.85
C LYS A 18 -23.24 -25.95 5.14
N THR A 19 -23.56 -26.92 4.30
CA THR A 19 -22.97 -28.25 4.33
C THR A 19 -21.82 -28.30 3.34
N ALA A 20 -20.61 -28.58 3.84
CA ALA A 20 -19.46 -28.90 3.00
C ALA A 20 -19.32 -30.42 2.93
N LYS A 21 -19.25 -30.98 1.72
CA LYS A 21 -18.93 -32.40 1.50
C LYS A 21 -17.46 -32.49 1.13
N ILE A 22 -16.65 -33.07 2.00
CA ILE A 22 -15.24 -33.36 1.73
C ILE A 22 -15.15 -34.77 1.15
N LEU A 23 -14.58 -34.90 -0.04
CA LEU A 23 -14.36 -36.18 -0.71
C LEU A 23 -12.86 -36.53 -0.62
N THR A 24 -12.50 -37.41 0.30
CA THR A 24 -11.17 -38.04 0.33
C THR A 24 -11.21 -39.38 -0.37
N LYS A 25 -10.25 -39.62 -1.28
CA LYS A 25 -10.10 -40.88 -2.01
C LYS A 25 -9.54 -41.95 -1.07
N THR A 26 -10.38 -42.54 -0.22
CA THR A 26 -10.35 -43.92 0.34
C THR A 26 -11.07 -43.95 1.68
N ASN A 27 -12.03 -44.87 1.79
CA ASN A 27 -12.82 -45.22 2.99
C ASN A 27 -13.83 -44.19 3.50
N TYR A 28 -15.11 -44.56 3.35
CA TYR A 28 -16.28 -43.80 3.75
C TYR A 28 -16.46 -43.87 5.27
N VAL A 29 -15.97 -42.86 5.98
CA VAL A 29 -16.40 -42.59 7.37
C VAL A 29 -17.29 -41.35 7.31
N LEU A 30 -18.58 -41.53 7.58
CA LEU A 30 -19.55 -40.45 7.63
C LEU A 30 -19.46 -39.77 9.00
N VAL A 31 -18.49 -38.88 9.18
CA VAL A 31 -18.40 -38.07 10.39
C VAL A 31 -19.40 -36.91 10.27
N LYS A 32 -20.53 -37.03 10.96
CA LYS A 32 -21.49 -35.93 11.10
C LYS A 32 -20.96 -34.97 12.19
N VAL A 33 -20.11 -34.03 11.80
CA VAL A 33 -19.70 -32.94 12.69
C VAL A 33 -20.81 -31.89 12.67
N GLU A 34 -21.68 -31.92 13.68
CA GLU A 34 -22.63 -30.83 13.94
C GLU A 34 -21.92 -29.75 14.74
N GLU A 35 -21.06 -28.97 14.08
CA GLU A 35 -20.55 -27.73 14.67
C GLU A 35 -21.58 -26.62 14.50
N SER A 36 -22.30 -26.33 15.59
CA SER A 36 -23.08 -25.11 15.75
C SER A 36 -22.12 -23.93 15.92
N HIS A 37 -21.62 -23.40 14.82
CA HIS A 37 -21.00 -22.07 14.85
C HIS A 37 -22.11 -21.05 15.12
N VAL A 38 -22.22 -20.61 16.38
CA VAL A 38 -22.88 -19.35 16.70
C VAL A 38 -22.08 -18.29 15.98
N ALA A 39 -22.58 -17.85 14.82
CA ALA A 39 -22.03 -16.69 14.14
C ALA A 39 -22.34 -15.49 15.03
N ASP A 40 -21.42 -15.20 15.95
CA ASP A 40 -21.43 -13.99 16.74
C ASP A 40 -21.09 -12.84 15.80
N HIS A 41 -22.10 -12.41 15.04
CA HIS A 41 -22.05 -11.19 14.24
C HIS A 41 -22.11 -10.02 15.21
N SER A 42 -21.05 -9.83 15.99
CA SER A 42 -20.81 -8.59 16.68
C SER A 42 -20.93 -7.47 15.64
N THR A 43 -21.76 -6.46 15.95
CA THR A 43 -21.95 -5.31 15.07
C THR A 43 -20.58 -4.74 14.76
N ILE A 44 -20.18 -4.78 13.49
CA ILE A 44 -18.86 -4.31 13.06
C ILE A 44 -18.71 -2.88 13.56
N ASP A 45 -17.71 -2.67 14.42
CA ASP A 45 -17.45 -1.35 14.98
C ASP A 45 -17.13 -0.38 13.85
N ARG A 46 -17.95 0.66 13.73
CA ARG A 46 -17.80 1.73 12.74
C ARG A 46 -16.41 2.35 12.83
N CYS A 47 -15.85 2.42 14.04
CA CYS A 47 -14.52 2.97 14.27
C CYS A 47 -13.41 2.11 13.62
N LEU A 48 -13.55 0.79 13.61
CA LEU A 48 -12.61 -0.11 12.92
C LEU A 48 -12.65 0.10 11.41
N ILE A 49 -13.84 0.30 10.84
CA ILE A 49 -14.01 0.57 9.41
C ILE A 49 -13.34 1.91 9.06
N ASP A 50 -13.60 2.96 9.84
CA ASP A 50 -13.05 4.29 9.58
C ASP A 50 -11.51 4.28 9.65
N ARG A 51 -10.92 3.56 10.61
CA ARG A 51 -9.46 3.35 10.68
C ARG A 51 -8.90 2.64 9.46
N GLN A 52 -9.60 1.63 8.95
CA GLN A 52 -9.20 0.93 7.73
C GLN A 52 -9.26 1.84 6.50
N ILE A 53 -10.30 2.67 6.39
CA ILE A 53 -10.44 3.66 5.31
C ILE A 53 -9.25 4.62 5.32
N ILE A 54 -8.92 5.20 6.47
CA ILE A 54 -7.77 6.11 6.63
C ILE A 54 -6.47 5.42 6.25
N ASN A 55 -6.24 4.19 6.72
CA ASN A 55 -5.03 3.43 6.42
C ASN A 55 -4.89 3.17 4.91
N LEU A 56 -5.97 2.77 4.23
CA LEU A 56 -5.96 2.54 2.79
C LEU A 56 -5.72 3.83 2.00
N ALA A 57 -6.38 4.93 2.38
CA ALA A 57 -6.22 6.22 1.75
C ALA A 57 -4.78 6.75 1.89
N CYS A 58 -4.22 6.67 3.10
CA CYS A 58 -2.83 7.03 3.38
C CYS A 58 -1.84 6.19 2.57
N LYS A 59 -2.04 4.86 2.51
CA LYS A 59 -1.20 3.95 1.71
C LYS A 59 -1.22 4.31 0.22
N ARG A 60 -2.40 4.60 -0.34
CA ARG A 60 -2.52 5.00 -1.75
C ARG A 60 -1.81 6.33 -2.02
N LYS A 61 -2.06 7.35 -1.19
CA LYS A 61 -1.44 8.68 -1.34
C LYS A 61 0.09 8.64 -1.14
N ALA A 62 0.59 7.75 -0.28
CA ALA A 62 2.03 7.56 -0.10
C ALA A 62 2.74 7.07 -1.38
N VAL A 63 2.03 6.33 -2.23
CA VAL A 63 2.52 5.83 -3.52
C VAL A 63 2.38 6.88 -4.62
N GLU A 64 1.28 7.62 -4.64
CA GLU A 64 1.00 8.66 -5.63
C GLU A 64 1.92 9.88 -5.48
N ASP A 65 2.19 10.29 -4.23
CA ASP A 65 3.06 11.41 -3.91
C ASP A 65 4.16 10.98 -2.93
N VAL A 66 5.16 10.29 -3.47
CA VAL A 66 6.32 9.78 -2.71
C VAL A 66 7.12 10.91 -2.05
N SER A 67 7.02 12.14 -2.57
CA SER A 67 7.75 13.30 -2.07
C SER A 67 7.08 13.97 -0.86
N MET A 68 5.78 13.75 -0.69
CA MET A 68 5.02 14.37 0.39
C MET A 68 5.37 13.75 1.75
N ARG A 69 5.54 14.62 2.75
CA ARG A 69 5.81 14.18 4.13
C ARG A 69 4.63 13.34 4.66
N PRO A 70 4.88 12.14 5.22
CA PRO A 70 3.81 11.28 5.74
C PRO A 70 2.90 11.97 6.77
N LYS A 71 3.44 12.87 7.60
CA LYS A 71 2.66 13.66 8.56
C LYS A 71 1.54 14.46 7.87
N ILE A 72 1.79 15.05 6.71
CA ILE A 72 0.81 15.87 5.99
C ILE A 72 -0.32 14.99 5.47
N ILE A 73 0.01 13.87 4.85
CA ILE A 73 -0.98 12.90 4.34
C ILE A 73 -1.85 12.40 5.48
N ILE A 74 -1.24 11.93 6.58
CA ILE A 74 -1.97 11.36 7.71
C ILE A 74 -2.92 12.39 8.33
N LEU A 75 -2.44 13.61 8.62
CA LEU A 75 -3.28 14.65 9.22
C LEU A 75 -4.46 14.99 8.31
N ARG A 76 -4.21 15.12 6.99
CA ARG A 76 -5.25 15.41 6.01
C ARG A 76 -6.31 14.30 5.94
N GLU A 77 -5.92 13.03 5.95
CA GLU A 77 -6.88 11.93 5.91
C GLU A 77 -7.70 11.83 7.20
N ILE A 78 -7.08 12.14 8.35
CA ILE A 78 -7.77 12.15 9.64
C ILE A 78 -8.82 13.27 9.66
N GLU A 79 -8.45 14.48 9.25
CA GLU A 79 -9.37 15.63 9.15
C GLU A 79 -10.55 15.38 8.19
N GLN A 80 -10.33 14.60 7.13
CA GLN A 80 -11.37 14.25 6.15
C GLN A 80 -12.23 13.06 6.58
N SER A 81 -11.89 12.38 7.68
CA SER A 81 -12.59 11.19 8.15
C SER A 81 -13.68 11.52 9.17
N SER A 82 -14.69 10.64 9.27
CA SER A 82 -15.67 10.66 10.36
C SER A 82 -15.15 10.04 11.67
N CYS A 83 -13.87 9.67 11.74
CA CYS A 83 -13.33 8.92 12.86
C CYS A 83 -13.13 9.85 14.06
N THR A 84 -13.91 9.64 15.12
CA THR A 84 -13.84 10.44 16.35
C THR A 84 -12.76 9.97 17.31
N THR A 85 -12.27 8.74 17.16
CA THR A 85 -11.29 8.14 18.07
C THR A 85 -10.12 7.51 17.31
N ILE A 86 -9.04 8.28 17.17
CA ILE A 86 -7.74 7.83 16.67
C ILE A 86 -6.73 7.91 17.80
N SER A 87 -6.07 6.79 18.08
CA SER A 87 -4.98 6.74 19.03
C SER A 87 -3.64 6.99 18.35
N VAL A 88 -2.62 7.33 19.15
CA VAL A 88 -1.23 7.42 18.71
C VAL A 88 -0.76 6.11 18.06
N LYS A 89 -1.18 4.96 18.60
CA LYS A 89 -0.85 3.64 18.05
C LYS A 89 -1.40 3.43 16.64
N ASP A 90 -2.59 3.95 16.36
CA ASP A 90 -3.19 3.88 15.02
C ASP A 90 -2.36 4.71 14.03
N VAL A 91 -1.95 5.92 14.43
CA VAL A 91 -1.08 6.79 13.62
C VAL A 91 0.26 6.12 13.31
N ASP A 92 0.87 5.45 14.30
CA ASP A 92 2.13 4.73 14.11
C ASP A 92 1.98 3.54 13.16
N CYS A 93 0.87 2.80 13.27
CA CYS A 93 0.53 1.72 12.36
C CYS A 93 0.35 2.22 10.92
N VAL A 94 -0.40 3.31 10.73
CA VAL A 94 -0.59 3.95 9.43
C VAL A 94 0.76 4.38 8.84
N ARG A 95 1.60 5.05 9.63
CA ARG A 95 2.93 5.48 9.19
C ARG A 95 3.78 4.30 8.74
N LYS A 96 3.82 3.21 9.52
CA LYS A 96 4.54 1.98 9.14
C LYS A 96 4.01 1.42 7.82
N ASN A 97 2.69 1.31 7.67
CA ASN A 97 2.08 0.79 6.45
C ASN A 97 2.34 1.67 5.22
N MET A 98 2.40 2.99 5.38
CA MET A 98 2.81 3.91 4.31
C MET A 98 4.25 3.66 3.89
N TYR A 99 5.18 3.58 4.85
CA TYR A 99 6.59 3.27 4.56
C TYR A 99 6.76 1.95 3.84
N GLU A 100 6.08 0.88 4.28
CA GLU A 100 6.12 -0.43 3.63
C GLU A 100 5.56 -0.38 2.19
N SER A 101 4.57 0.49 1.94
CA SER A 101 4.03 0.67 0.60
C SER A 101 5.00 1.44 -0.30
N GLN A 102 5.63 2.51 0.22
CA GLN A 102 6.63 3.31 -0.50
C GLN A 102 7.89 2.52 -0.84
N ARG A 103 8.38 1.69 0.10
CA ARG A 103 9.58 0.86 -0.10
C ARG A 103 9.46 -0.11 -1.28
N LYS A 104 8.25 -0.49 -1.69
CA LYS A 104 8.04 -1.38 -2.84
C LYS A 104 8.20 -0.69 -4.20
N ILE A 105 8.17 0.64 -4.23
CA ILE A 105 8.28 1.46 -5.45
C ILE A 105 9.66 2.09 -5.55
N LEU A 106 10.24 2.47 -4.41
CA LEU A 106 11.60 2.98 -4.35
C LEU A 106 12.60 1.87 -4.73
N LEU A 107 13.60 2.22 -5.53
CA LEU A 107 14.70 1.29 -5.83
C LEU A 107 15.44 0.95 -4.53
N ALA A 108 15.95 -0.28 -4.46
CA ALA A 108 16.80 -0.70 -3.37
C ALA A 108 18.03 0.23 -3.30
N ASN A 109 18.48 0.53 -2.08
CA ASN A 109 19.70 1.31 -1.90
C ASN A 109 20.87 0.57 -2.59
N PRO A 110 21.59 1.24 -3.50
CA PRO A 110 22.73 0.63 -4.17
C PRO A 110 23.80 0.29 -3.12
N THR A 111 24.33 -0.93 -3.21
CA THR A 111 25.31 -1.46 -2.25
C THR A 111 26.75 -1.29 -2.72
N SER A 112 26.94 -0.95 -3.99
CA SER A 112 28.24 -0.70 -4.60
C SER A 112 28.19 0.51 -5.52
N ILE A 113 29.35 1.11 -5.78
CA ILE A 113 29.49 2.22 -6.71
C ILE A 113 28.97 1.82 -8.10
N GLN A 114 29.32 0.62 -8.57
CA GLN A 114 28.81 0.11 -9.85
C GLN A 114 27.29 0.01 -9.87
N SER A 115 26.68 -0.46 -8.78
CA SER A 115 25.22 -0.53 -8.64
C SER A 115 24.56 0.85 -8.72
N VAL A 116 25.24 1.92 -8.27
CA VAL A 116 24.76 3.30 -8.47
C VAL A 116 24.72 3.64 -9.96
N HIS A 117 25.83 3.43 -10.67
CA HIS A 117 25.93 3.73 -12.11
C HIS A 117 24.90 2.94 -12.93
N ASP A 118 24.71 1.66 -12.61
CA ASP A 118 23.71 0.81 -13.25
C ASP A 118 22.27 1.28 -12.97
N SER A 119 21.99 1.66 -11.72
CA SER A 119 20.67 2.17 -11.34
C SER A 119 20.35 3.48 -12.06
N LEU A 120 21.32 4.39 -12.17
CA LEU A 120 21.15 5.67 -12.87
C LEU A 120 20.95 5.49 -14.38
N ARG A 121 21.61 4.52 -15.01
CA ARG A 121 21.37 4.18 -16.43
C ARG A 121 19.95 3.69 -16.69
N ASN A 122 19.38 2.97 -15.73
CA ASN A 122 18.04 2.39 -15.85
C ASN A 122 16.91 3.32 -15.38
N MET A 123 17.24 4.42 -14.70
CA MET A 123 16.25 5.39 -14.25
C MET A 123 15.79 6.30 -15.40
N ASN A 124 14.47 6.35 -15.62
CA ASN A 124 13.86 7.42 -16.41
C ASN A 124 13.86 8.71 -15.59
N ILE A 125 14.90 9.53 -15.73
CA ILE A 125 15.01 10.80 -15.02
C ILE A 125 14.09 11.83 -15.67
N LEU A 126 12.89 11.93 -15.12
CA LEU A 126 11.88 12.90 -15.54
C LEU A 126 12.05 14.21 -14.77
N LYS A 127 11.96 15.33 -15.49
CA LYS A 127 12.01 16.67 -14.90
C LYS A 127 10.65 17.00 -14.30
N MET A 128 10.62 17.43 -13.04
CA MET A 128 9.38 17.81 -12.34
C MET A 128 8.64 18.99 -13.03
N GLN A 129 9.33 19.80 -13.85
CA GLN A 129 8.78 21.04 -14.44
C GLN A 129 9.28 21.36 -15.87
N SER A 130 9.66 20.36 -16.69
CA SER A 130 10.23 20.60 -18.05
C SER A 130 11.54 21.43 -18.09
N GLU A 131 12.16 21.71 -16.94
CA GLU A 131 13.43 22.44 -16.84
C GLU A 131 14.60 21.64 -17.44
N PRO A 132 15.64 22.27 -18.04
CA PRO A 132 16.83 21.56 -18.49
C PRO A 132 17.62 20.98 -17.29
N PHE A 133 17.32 19.74 -16.94
CA PHE A 133 18.13 18.85 -16.10
C PHE A 133 19.03 17.99 -16.99
N LEU A 134 20.34 17.97 -16.69
CA LEU A 134 21.31 17.08 -17.34
C LEU A 134 22.01 16.24 -16.26
N LEU A 135 21.94 14.92 -16.41
CA LEU A 135 22.78 13.98 -15.67
C LEU A 135 23.91 13.53 -16.60
N LEU A 136 25.15 13.76 -16.18
CA LEU A 136 26.33 13.12 -16.76
C LEU A 136 26.81 12.03 -15.80
N ASN A 137 26.81 10.79 -16.29
CA ASN A 137 27.16 9.60 -15.52
C ASN A 137 28.44 8.98 -16.12
N ASP A 138 29.60 9.24 -15.51
CA ASP A 138 30.91 8.69 -15.93
C ASP A 138 31.28 7.53 -14.99
N ASP A 139 31.00 6.30 -15.43
CA ASP A 139 31.30 5.07 -14.69
C ASP A 139 32.81 4.76 -14.65
N SER A 140 33.57 5.17 -15.67
CA SER A 140 35.02 4.95 -15.73
C SER A 140 35.78 5.72 -14.66
N LYS A 141 35.34 6.94 -14.34
CA LYS A 141 35.95 7.80 -13.31
C LYS A 141 35.18 7.80 -12.00
N ASN A 142 34.06 7.06 -11.92
CA ASN A 142 33.10 7.11 -10.81
C ASN A 142 32.64 8.55 -10.50
N VAL A 143 32.39 9.35 -11.55
CA VAL A 143 31.97 10.75 -11.43
C VAL A 143 30.52 10.90 -11.85
N LEU A 144 29.75 11.58 -11.01
CA LEU A 144 28.36 11.96 -11.28
C LEU A 144 28.25 13.47 -11.29
N ILE A 145 27.72 14.03 -12.38
CA ILE A 145 27.49 15.47 -12.49
C ILE A 145 26.01 15.72 -12.76
N PHE A 146 25.42 16.53 -11.89
CA PHE A 146 24.04 16.99 -12.00
C PHE A 146 24.02 18.47 -12.32
N PHE A 147 23.47 18.85 -13.48
CA PHE A 147 23.25 20.24 -13.84
C PHE A 147 21.76 20.58 -13.75
N ILE A 148 21.47 21.66 -13.03
CA ILE A 148 20.14 22.26 -12.96
C ILE A 148 20.28 23.67 -13.53
N CYS A 149 19.74 23.89 -14.72
CA CYS A 149 19.64 25.24 -15.28
C CYS A 149 18.50 25.99 -14.60
N LYS A 150 18.74 26.58 -13.42
CA LYS A 150 17.79 27.56 -12.86
C LYS A 150 17.75 28.77 -13.80
N LYS A 151 16.63 28.99 -14.49
CA LYS A 151 16.35 30.34 -15.02
C LYS A 151 16.26 31.29 -13.83
N PHE A 152 17.30 32.09 -13.60
CA PHE A 152 17.19 33.28 -12.74
C PHE A 152 16.17 34.22 -13.39
N LYS A 153 14.94 34.23 -12.89
CA LYS A 153 14.02 35.34 -13.13
C LYS A 153 14.56 36.53 -12.32
N LEU A 154 15.31 37.40 -12.99
CA LEU A 154 15.52 38.76 -12.49
C LEU A 154 14.14 39.44 -12.58
N PHE A 155 13.50 39.69 -11.44
CA PHE A 155 12.46 40.70 -11.38
C PHE A 155 13.19 42.05 -11.45
N MET A 156 13.09 42.73 -12.60
CA MET A 156 13.22 44.19 -12.66
C MET A 156 11.87 44.82 -12.38
#